data_AF-A0A0S4IU95-F1
#
_entry.id   AF-A0A0S4IU95-F1
#
_cell.length_a   1.000
_cell.length_b   1.000
_cell.length_c   1.000
_cell.angle_alpha   90.00
_cell.angle_beta   90.00
_cell.angle_gamma   90.00
#
_symmetry.space_group_name_H-M   'P 1'
#
loop_
_entity.id
_entity.type
_entity.pdbx_description
1 polymer ?
#
loop_
_entity_poly.entity_id
_entity_poly.type
_entity_poly.pdbx_seq_one_letter_code
_entity_poly.pdbx_strand_id
1 'polypeptide(L)'
;MSSNDDTTKKRQRLLDNDRQKYQQAAQTQMTKQQDSISALKKENEKLKQDLAATTGGAYDFQEQDRLATMQAEVEMLERKLQYERMRKNDIVKKNASARIDVLHARKSMGGVNVTAENTQAVDKQVHVLENRLDQALVKFNEALAFNKSLREQIDNLREERKVFQRIYKKLESELHEKKKSMAEKIERANQDYEERDTLQQQLEALRQAAKEDQKKYEENFASIEAAMQQFKHVRDQQLQSMKSTITNPAATRGGDRGGYHESPPPSSPLNSKKGAHSAAGGNNNANESRHSNNDENSPHDDDETDLQDVVDQLKEATGIQDLDVLYHKFLKAEEHNFSMYNFVNELNTEQEQLEGEIGQLKQQLAGEKGDAQRRKMLKELENELAQTEQQTERLTSDTQRQRENLSVIRGVTQELFNRIGCSQEAARDLCGGTECNEMNLAIFLGLVEQRSTDILVAYNNAAQNEQRRRMQSRDEETRKRKERRQAERQARIEAGETVPEDDGDDEEDTAAADLGMSMDNPESSPSKTSKFIGVGPSVGHNTVSATTLVRQHGLPNTNAGDAQADTNDDVDEDNILSHEVLRQQMEQRLQQKREKDERGGRSKKRGGGGGGGAGKK
;
A
#
# COMPACT_ATOMS: atom_id res chain seq x y z
N MET A 1 88.64 186.79 -17.07
CA MET A 1 89.10 185.99 -18.23
C MET A 1 89.98 184.86 -17.71
N SER A 2 89.79 183.65 -18.27
CA SER A 2 90.62 182.43 -18.12
C SER A 2 90.58 181.69 -16.78
N SER A 3 89.81 180.59 -16.70
CA SER A 3 90.19 179.27 -16.14
C SER A 3 88.97 178.33 -15.96
N ASN A 4 88.15 178.15 -17.01
CA ASN A 4 87.02 177.21 -17.05
C ASN A 4 87.29 176.02 -18.02
N ASP A 5 88.56 175.71 -18.31
CA ASP A 5 88.97 174.78 -19.39
C ASP A 5 89.65 173.47 -18.93
N ASP A 6 89.83 173.26 -17.61
CA ASP A 6 90.50 172.06 -17.06
C ASP A 6 89.55 170.98 -16.53
N THR A 7 88.30 171.31 -16.19
CA THR A 7 87.32 170.32 -15.74
C THR A 7 86.71 169.50 -16.89
N THR A 8 86.67 170.07 -18.09
CA THR A 8 86.13 169.42 -19.30
C THR A 8 87.08 168.38 -19.89
N LYS A 9 88.40 168.63 -19.89
CA LYS A 9 89.42 167.71 -20.42
C LYS A 9 89.59 166.44 -19.58
N LYS A 10 89.38 166.53 -18.26
CA LYS A 10 89.47 165.37 -17.36
C LYS A 10 88.27 164.42 -17.50
N ARG A 11 87.08 164.95 -17.79
CA ARG A 11 85.86 164.17 -18.04
C ARG A 11 85.90 163.44 -19.40
N GLN A 12 86.50 164.07 -20.41
CA GLN A 12 86.62 163.49 -21.75
C GLN A 12 87.60 162.30 -21.78
N ARG A 13 88.73 162.38 -21.04
CA ARG A 13 89.67 161.24 -20.89
C ARG A 13 89.07 160.04 -20.15
N LEU A 14 88.20 160.27 -19.16
CA LEU A 14 87.49 159.19 -18.46
C LEU A 14 86.48 158.50 -19.39
N LEU A 15 85.72 159.27 -20.17
CA LEU A 15 84.77 158.72 -21.15
C LEU A 15 85.47 157.97 -22.29
N ASP A 16 86.64 158.43 -22.74
CA ASP A 16 87.43 157.71 -23.75
C ASP A 16 88.04 156.41 -23.19
N ASN A 17 88.44 156.38 -21.91
CA ASN A 17 88.93 155.18 -21.25
C ASN A 17 87.81 154.15 -21.03
N ASP A 18 86.63 154.60 -20.61
CA ASP A 18 85.45 153.73 -20.47
C ASP A 18 84.97 153.21 -21.83
N ARG A 19 85.04 154.04 -22.89
CA ARG A 19 84.77 153.62 -24.27
C ARG A 19 85.75 152.56 -24.77
N GLN A 20 87.05 152.69 -24.47
CA GLN A 20 88.04 151.66 -24.82
C GLN A 20 87.82 150.35 -24.05
N LYS A 21 87.48 150.40 -22.76
CA LYS A 21 87.15 149.22 -21.97
C LYS A 21 85.89 148.52 -22.49
N TYR A 22 84.86 149.27 -22.86
CA TYR A 22 83.66 148.71 -23.49
C TYR A 22 83.96 148.09 -24.85
N GLN A 23 84.83 148.70 -25.68
CA GLN A 23 85.25 148.12 -26.95
C GLN A 23 86.05 146.83 -26.78
N GLN A 24 86.99 146.77 -25.81
CA GLN A 24 87.74 145.55 -25.51
C GLN A 24 86.84 144.44 -24.95
N ALA A 25 85.89 144.78 -24.06
CA ALA A 25 84.92 143.83 -23.54
C ALA A 25 84.01 143.29 -24.65
N ALA A 26 83.55 144.16 -25.57
CA ALA A 26 82.76 143.77 -26.73
C ALA A 26 83.54 142.88 -27.70
N GLN A 27 84.81 143.19 -27.99
CA GLN A 27 85.67 142.33 -28.82
C GLN A 27 85.91 140.95 -28.17
N THR A 28 86.17 140.92 -26.87
CA THR A 28 86.33 139.66 -26.12
C THR A 28 85.04 138.83 -26.10
N GLN A 29 83.87 139.47 -26.08
CA GLN A 29 82.60 138.77 -26.16
C GLN A 29 82.33 138.25 -27.58
N MET A 30 82.71 139.00 -28.61
CA MET A 30 82.62 138.56 -30.01
C MET A 30 83.51 137.36 -30.29
N THR A 31 84.74 137.32 -29.78
CA THR A 31 85.62 136.15 -29.95
C THR A 31 85.06 134.92 -29.23
N LYS A 32 84.56 135.06 -28.00
CA LYS A 32 83.87 133.97 -27.29
C LYS A 32 82.64 133.45 -28.04
N GLN A 33 81.85 134.34 -28.65
CA GLN A 33 80.72 133.95 -29.47
C GLN A 33 81.15 133.22 -30.75
N GLN A 34 82.24 133.66 -31.40
CA GLN A 34 82.80 132.98 -32.57
C GLN A 34 83.34 131.58 -32.23
N ASP A 35 84.04 131.43 -31.10
CA ASP A 35 84.53 130.13 -30.64
C ASP A 35 83.39 129.16 -30.36
N SER A 36 82.32 129.64 -29.69
CA SER A 36 81.10 128.86 -29.43
C SER A 36 80.40 128.41 -30.71
N ILE A 37 80.29 129.28 -31.71
CA ILE A 37 79.73 128.92 -33.02
C ILE A 37 80.60 127.86 -33.72
N SER A 38 81.92 127.95 -33.62
CA SER A 38 82.81 126.93 -34.22
C SER A 38 82.65 125.56 -33.55
N ALA A 39 82.46 125.54 -32.23
CA ALA A 39 82.22 124.31 -31.47
C ALA A 39 80.88 123.66 -31.87
N LEU A 40 79.81 124.45 -31.95
CA LEU A 40 78.49 123.97 -32.38
C LEU A 40 78.48 123.46 -33.84
N LYS A 41 79.31 124.04 -34.72
CA LYS A 41 79.46 123.53 -36.09
C LYS A 41 80.15 122.16 -36.13
N LYS A 42 81.21 121.96 -35.33
CA LYS A 42 81.88 120.66 -35.22
C LYS A 42 80.96 119.59 -34.65
N GLU A 43 80.16 119.95 -33.64
CA GLU A 43 79.18 119.03 -33.06
C GLU A 43 78.09 118.66 -34.07
N ASN A 44 77.61 119.61 -34.86
CA ASN A 44 76.66 119.34 -35.94
C ASN A 44 77.22 118.42 -37.03
N GLU A 45 78.48 118.58 -37.42
CA GLU A 45 79.11 117.63 -38.34
C GLU A 45 79.21 116.23 -37.76
N LYS A 46 79.56 116.10 -36.48
CA LYS A 46 79.63 114.81 -35.81
C LYS A 46 78.26 114.12 -35.74
N LEU A 47 77.22 114.86 -35.36
CA LEU A 47 75.85 114.34 -35.34
C LEU A 47 75.37 113.92 -36.74
N LYS A 48 75.74 114.66 -37.79
CA LYS A 48 75.43 114.24 -39.18
C LYS A 48 76.12 112.93 -39.57
N GLN A 49 77.37 112.73 -39.15
CA GLN A 49 78.10 111.48 -39.40
C GLN A 49 77.47 110.31 -38.64
N ASP A 50 77.11 110.49 -37.37
CA ASP A 50 76.46 109.46 -36.55
C ASP A 50 75.08 109.08 -37.10
N LEU A 51 74.31 110.06 -37.59
CA LEU A 51 73.00 109.83 -38.19
C LEU A 51 73.12 109.07 -39.51
N ALA A 52 74.11 109.40 -40.35
CA ALA A 52 74.40 108.64 -41.57
C ALA A 52 74.83 107.19 -41.28
N ALA A 53 75.60 106.96 -40.21
CA ALA A 53 76.02 105.61 -39.81
C ALA A 53 74.87 104.75 -39.26
N THR A 54 73.91 105.35 -38.55
CA THR A 54 72.77 104.63 -37.95
C THR A 54 71.60 104.44 -38.91
N THR A 55 71.37 105.37 -39.83
CA THR A 55 70.30 105.23 -40.85
C THR A 55 70.78 104.58 -42.16
N GLY A 56 72.08 104.36 -42.34
CA GLY A 56 72.66 103.73 -43.52
C GLY A 56 72.68 102.18 -43.54
N GLY A 57 72.16 101.52 -42.50
CA GLY A 57 71.97 100.07 -42.52
C GLY A 57 70.80 99.69 -43.42
N ALA A 58 71.06 99.12 -44.60
CA ALA A 58 70.03 98.66 -45.51
C ALA A 58 69.08 97.66 -44.81
N TYR A 59 67.79 97.97 -44.82
CA TYR A 59 66.73 97.07 -44.36
C TYR A 59 66.66 95.89 -45.34
N ASP A 60 67.20 94.72 -44.95
CA ASP A 60 67.33 93.57 -45.86
C ASP A 60 66.00 92.82 -46.01
N PHE A 61 65.26 93.17 -47.05
CA PHE A 61 63.97 92.55 -47.41
C PHE A 61 64.08 91.03 -47.61
N GLN A 62 65.25 90.51 -48.02
CA GLN A 62 65.44 89.08 -48.25
C GLN A 62 65.51 88.27 -46.95
N GLU A 63 66.13 88.81 -45.90
CA GLU A 63 66.16 88.15 -44.60
C GLU A 63 64.80 88.16 -43.92
N GLN A 64 64.05 89.25 -44.07
CA GLN A 64 62.72 89.36 -43.48
C GLN A 64 61.69 88.47 -44.19
N ASP A 65 61.77 88.31 -45.51
CA ASP A 65 60.93 87.37 -46.27
C ASP A 65 61.25 85.91 -45.90
N ARG A 66 62.54 85.56 -45.74
CA ARG A 66 62.95 84.24 -45.23
C ARG A 66 62.47 83.99 -43.79
N LEU A 67 62.51 85.00 -42.93
CA LEU A 67 61.97 84.91 -41.58
C LEU A 67 60.45 84.71 -41.59
N ALA A 68 59.73 85.40 -42.48
CA ALA A 68 58.29 85.22 -42.63
C ALA A 68 57.93 83.82 -43.16
N THR A 69 58.68 83.28 -44.13
CA THR A 69 58.47 81.91 -44.61
C THR A 69 58.76 80.87 -43.52
N MET A 70 59.86 81.04 -42.76
CA MET A 70 60.17 80.16 -41.63
C MET A 70 59.13 80.26 -40.52
N GLN A 71 58.61 81.45 -40.22
CA GLN A 71 57.52 81.63 -39.25
C GLN A 71 56.24 80.92 -39.72
N ALA A 72 55.86 81.05 -40.99
CA ALA A 72 54.71 80.34 -41.56
C ALA A 72 54.89 78.81 -41.52
N GLU A 73 56.10 78.31 -41.75
CA GLU A 73 56.44 76.89 -41.60
C GLU A 73 56.34 76.42 -40.15
N VAL A 74 56.84 77.20 -39.19
CA VAL A 74 56.71 76.92 -37.75
C VAL A 74 55.24 76.86 -37.35
N GLU A 75 54.44 77.85 -37.73
CA GLU A 75 52.99 77.87 -37.46
C GLU A 75 52.27 76.66 -38.08
N MET A 76 52.66 76.26 -39.30
CA MET A 76 52.11 75.07 -39.97
C MET A 76 52.48 73.79 -39.22
N LEU A 77 53.73 73.66 -38.78
CA LEU A 77 54.20 72.51 -37.99
C LEU A 77 53.55 72.48 -36.61
N GLU A 78 53.33 73.62 -35.97
CA GLU A 78 52.60 73.73 -34.71
C GLU A 78 51.15 73.27 -34.86
N ARG A 79 50.43 73.69 -35.91
CA ARG A 79 49.07 73.20 -36.20
C ARG A 79 49.05 71.70 -36.45
N LYS A 80 50.01 71.15 -37.21
CA LYS A 80 50.14 69.70 -37.42
C LYS A 80 50.43 68.96 -36.12
N LEU A 81 51.31 69.50 -35.27
CA LEU A 81 51.61 68.93 -33.97
C LEU A 81 50.40 68.94 -33.04
N GLN A 82 49.60 70.01 -33.05
CA GLN A 82 48.34 70.10 -32.31
C GLN A 82 47.34 69.05 -32.80
N TYR A 83 47.18 68.88 -34.12
CA TYR A 83 46.32 67.85 -34.70
C TYR A 83 46.76 66.43 -34.28
N GLU A 84 48.06 66.12 -34.36
CA GLU A 84 48.58 64.82 -33.92
C GLU A 84 48.45 64.61 -32.40
N ARG A 85 48.56 65.68 -31.59
CA ARG A 85 48.26 65.62 -30.14
C ARG A 85 46.79 65.29 -29.87
N MET A 86 45.85 65.91 -30.59
CA MET A 86 44.42 65.59 -30.48
C MET A 86 44.14 64.15 -30.91
N ARG A 87 44.68 63.73 -32.06
CA ARG A 87 44.55 62.36 -32.57
C ARG A 87 45.11 61.33 -31.57
N LYS A 88 46.26 61.61 -30.95
CA LYS A 88 46.82 60.77 -29.89
C LYS A 88 45.86 60.69 -28.70
N ASN A 89 45.28 61.80 -28.25
CA ASN A 89 44.32 61.81 -27.15
C ASN A 89 43.08 60.95 -27.45
N ASP A 90 42.54 61.06 -28.67
CA ASP A 90 41.38 60.27 -29.10
C ASP A 90 41.68 58.77 -29.18
N ILE A 91 42.86 58.41 -29.69
CA ILE A 91 43.31 57.01 -29.71
C ILE A 91 43.49 56.49 -28.27
N VAL A 92 44.06 57.29 -27.37
CA VAL A 92 44.22 56.92 -25.95
C VAL A 92 42.86 56.70 -25.29
N LYS A 93 41.87 57.58 -25.53
CA LYS A 93 40.49 57.40 -25.04
C LYS A 93 39.86 56.12 -25.58
N LYS A 94 39.97 55.86 -26.88
CA LYS A 94 39.46 54.62 -27.50
C LYS A 94 40.16 53.36 -26.97
N ASN A 95 41.45 53.44 -26.69
CA ASN A 95 42.19 52.33 -26.08
C ASN A 95 41.71 52.08 -24.64
N ALA A 96 41.49 53.15 -23.87
CA ALA A 96 40.95 53.06 -22.52
C ALA A 96 39.54 52.46 -22.51
N SER A 97 38.64 52.88 -23.41
CA SER A 97 37.30 52.30 -23.52
C SER A 97 37.35 50.82 -23.91
N ALA A 98 38.15 50.46 -24.94
CA ALA A 98 38.30 49.07 -25.35
C ALA A 98 38.86 48.18 -24.22
N ARG A 99 39.77 48.69 -23.38
CA ARG A 99 40.25 47.97 -22.19
C ARG A 99 39.13 47.74 -21.18
N ILE A 100 38.29 48.75 -20.94
CA ILE A 100 37.13 48.63 -20.05
C ILE A 100 36.16 47.58 -20.60
N ASP A 101 35.87 47.60 -21.90
CA ASP A 101 34.98 46.64 -22.55
C ASP A 101 35.51 45.20 -22.43
N VAL A 102 36.81 45.00 -22.66
CA VAL A 102 37.47 43.69 -22.50
C VAL A 102 37.42 43.22 -21.04
N LEU A 103 37.66 44.10 -20.07
CA LEU A 103 37.57 43.76 -18.66
C LEU A 103 36.12 43.43 -18.25
N HIS A 104 35.14 44.17 -18.76
CA HIS A 104 33.73 43.91 -18.53
C HIS A 104 33.31 42.56 -19.11
N ALA A 105 33.68 42.27 -20.36
CA ALA A 105 33.42 40.97 -21.01
C ALA A 105 34.10 39.81 -20.26
N ARG A 106 35.35 40.00 -19.78
CA ARG A 106 36.05 38.99 -18.99
C ARG A 106 35.37 38.74 -17.65
N LYS A 107 34.85 39.79 -17.01
CA LYS A 107 34.09 39.70 -15.77
C LYS A 107 32.72 39.04 -15.98
N SER A 108 32.02 39.34 -17.07
CA SER A 108 30.73 38.75 -17.40
C SER A 108 30.84 37.28 -17.83
N MET A 109 31.91 36.91 -18.53
CA MET A 109 32.16 35.53 -18.97
C MET A 109 32.64 34.60 -17.84
N GLY A 110 32.84 35.12 -16.62
CA GLY A 110 33.09 34.29 -15.43
C GLY A 110 34.40 33.52 -15.41
N GLY A 111 35.27 33.68 -16.41
CA GLY A 111 36.51 32.90 -16.55
C GLY A 111 36.35 31.72 -17.52
N VAL A 112 37.47 31.28 -18.09
CA VAL A 112 37.48 30.30 -19.21
C VAL A 112 36.94 28.93 -18.80
N ASN A 113 36.97 28.60 -17.50
CA ASN A 113 36.55 27.29 -17.02
C ASN A 113 35.05 27.21 -16.66
N VAL A 114 34.35 28.35 -16.52
CA VAL A 114 32.93 28.37 -16.12
C VAL A 114 32.05 27.74 -17.19
N THR A 115 32.37 27.92 -18.47
CA THR A 115 31.62 27.29 -19.56
C THR A 115 31.81 25.77 -19.58
N ALA A 116 33.03 25.29 -19.34
CA ALA A 116 33.33 23.86 -19.25
C ALA A 116 32.67 23.22 -18.02
N GLU A 117 32.74 23.88 -16.87
CA GLU A 117 32.10 23.43 -15.63
C GLU A 117 30.57 23.41 -15.75
N ASN A 118 29.97 24.44 -16.36
CA ASN A 118 28.53 24.45 -16.65
C ASN A 118 28.14 23.33 -17.61
N THR A 119 28.92 23.07 -18.65
CA THR A 119 28.66 21.96 -19.58
C THR A 119 28.72 20.62 -18.84
N GLN A 120 29.74 20.42 -18.01
CA GLN A 120 29.87 19.20 -17.21
C GLN A 120 28.75 19.05 -16.16
N ALA A 121 28.27 20.16 -15.58
CA ALA A 121 27.13 20.16 -14.67
C ALA A 121 25.84 19.76 -15.39
N VAL A 122 25.63 20.28 -16.60
CA VAL A 122 24.49 19.92 -17.47
C VAL A 122 24.57 18.44 -17.86
N ASP A 123 25.73 17.93 -18.27
CA ASP A 123 25.91 16.51 -18.62
C ASP A 123 25.60 15.57 -17.44
N LYS A 124 26.07 15.93 -16.24
CA LYS A 124 25.71 15.20 -15.00
C LYS A 124 24.21 15.23 -14.75
N GLN A 125 23.56 16.37 -14.99
CA GLN A 125 22.11 16.49 -14.84
C GLN A 125 21.36 15.64 -15.86
N VAL A 126 21.82 15.61 -17.12
CA VAL A 126 21.27 14.74 -18.18
C VAL A 126 21.36 13.28 -17.74
N HIS A 127 22.52 12.80 -17.28
CA HIS A 127 22.66 11.43 -16.81
C HIS A 127 21.77 11.08 -15.61
N VAL A 128 21.55 12.01 -14.68
CA VAL A 128 20.61 11.80 -13.56
C VAL A 128 19.18 11.69 -14.07
N LEU A 129 18.79 12.51 -15.05
CA LEU A 129 17.46 12.45 -15.64
C LEU A 129 17.25 11.19 -16.49
N GLU A 130 18.26 10.76 -17.25
CA GLU A 130 18.26 9.49 -17.98
C GLU A 130 18.09 8.31 -17.03
N ASN A 131 18.90 8.23 -15.97
CA ASN A 131 18.77 7.17 -14.97
C ASN A 131 17.39 7.16 -14.29
N ARG A 132 16.84 8.35 -14.03
CA ARG A 132 15.49 8.46 -13.45
C ARG A 132 14.41 8.03 -14.44
N LEU A 133 14.57 8.32 -15.73
CA LEU A 133 13.69 7.87 -16.79
C LEU A 133 13.75 6.34 -16.93
N ASP A 134 14.94 5.76 -16.95
CA ASP A 134 15.13 4.32 -17.03
C ASP A 134 14.50 3.59 -15.84
N GLN A 135 14.69 4.09 -14.63
CA GLN A 135 14.01 3.55 -13.44
C GLN A 135 12.48 3.66 -13.55
N ALA A 136 11.96 4.76 -14.12
CA ALA A 136 10.52 4.91 -14.34
C ALA A 136 10.00 3.94 -15.41
N LEU A 137 10.76 3.71 -16.48
CA LEU A 137 10.43 2.75 -17.53
C LEU A 137 10.45 1.31 -17.02
N VAL A 138 11.41 0.93 -16.17
CA VAL A 138 11.44 -0.38 -15.51
C VAL A 138 10.18 -0.56 -14.67
N LYS A 139 9.85 0.39 -13.79
CA LYS A 139 8.62 0.34 -12.97
C LYS A 139 7.35 0.28 -13.81
N PHE A 140 7.32 1.00 -14.93
CA PHE A 140 6.19 0.96 -15.86
C PHE A 140 6.05 -0.43 -16.52
N ASN A 141 7.15 -1.03 -16.96
CA ASN A 141 7.15 -2.36 -17.54
C ASN A 141 6.79 -3.44 -16.51
N GLU A 142 7.27 -3.33 -15.27
CA GLU A 142 6.86 -4.19 -14.15
C GLU A 142 5.36 -4.07 -13.89
N ALA A 143 4.82 -2.85 -13.83
CA ALA A 143 3.38 -2.61 -13.67
C ALA A 143 2.57 -3.18 -14.84
N LEU A 144 3.07 -3.09 -16.08
CA LEU A 144 2.44 -3.71 -17.25
C LEU A 144 2.44 -5.25 -17.16
N ALA A 145 3.56 -5.85 -16.76
CA ALA A 145 3.67 -7.29 -16.58
C ALA A 145 2.71 -7.79 -15.48
N PHE A 146 2.64 -7.06 -14.36
CA PHE A 146 1.69 -7.34 -13.28
C PHE A 146 0.23 -7.16 -13.72
N ASN A 147 -0.07 -6.12 -14.52
CA ASN A 147 -1.41 -5.95 -15.05
C ASN A 147 -1.79 -7.08 -16.03
N LYS A 148 -0.82 -7.57 -16.80
CA LYS A 148 -1.00 -8.73 -17.69
C LYS A 148 -1.31 -10.00 -16.89
N SER A 149 -0.57 -10.28 -15.82
CA SER A 149 -0.83 -11.46 -14.98
C SER A 149 -2.19 -11.36 -14.27
N LEU A 150 -2.58 -10.18 -13.80
CA LEU A 150 -3.92 -9.96 -13.24
C LEU A 150 -5.04 -10.18 -14.26
N ARG A 151 -4.86 -9.74 -15.51
CA ARG A 151 -5.84 -10.00 -16.59
C ARG A 151 -5.99 -11.49 -16.85
N GLU A 152 -4.88 -12.22 -16.91
CA GLU A 152 -4.87 -13.67 -17.10
C GLU A 152 -5.57 -14.38 -15.93
N GLN A 153 -5.30 -13.98 -14.68
CA GLN A 153 -6.01 -14.50 -13.51
C GLN A 153 -7.53 -14.22 -13.58
N ILE A 154 -7.92 -13.02 -13.97
CA ILE A 154 -9.34 -12.66 -14.14
C ILE A 154 -9.99 -13.55 -15.21
N ASP A 155 -9.31 -13.81 -16.31
CA ASP A 155 -9.86 -14.64 -17.39
C ASP A 155 -9.94 -16.12 -16.97
N ASN A 156 -8.94 -16.65 -16.25
CA ASN A 156 -9.01 -17.98 -15.65
C ASN A 156 -10.21 -18.11 -14.69
N LEU A 157 -10.37 -17.15 -13.76
CA LEU A 157 -11.51 -17.14 -12.82
C LEU A 157 -12.86 -17.04 -13.56
N ARG A 158 -12.92 -16.33 -14.69
CA ARG A 158 -14.13 -16.26 -15.52
C ARG A 158 -14.43 -17.59 -16.20
N GLU A 159 -13.42 -18.29 -16.69
CA GLU A 159 -13.58 -19.62 -17.28
C GLU A 159 -14.01 -20.65 -16.24
N GLU A 160 -13.37 -20.67 -15.07
CA GLU A 160 -13.77 -21.51 -13.93
C GLU A 160 -15.22 -21.22 -13.55
N ARG A 161 -15.62 -19.95 -13.42
CA ARG A 161 -17.00 -19.58 -13.12
C ARG A 161 -17.98 -20.10 -14.19
N LYS A 162 -17.63 -20.09 -15.47
CA LYS A 162 -18.46 -20.66 -16.54
C LYS A 162 -18.61 -22.17 -16.37
N VAL A 163 -17.52 -22.88 -16.03
CA VAL A 163 -17.55 -24.32 -15.76
C VAL A 163 -18.43 -24.63 -14.54
N PHE A 164 -18.25 -23.91 -13.44
CA PHE A 164 -19.08 -24.05 -12.25
C PHE A 164 -20.55 -23.79 -12.55
N GLN A 165 -20.89 -22.72 -13.25
CA GLN A 165 -22.28 -22.45 -13.64
C GLN A 165 -22.89 -23.57 -14.47
N ARG A 166 -22.11 -24.19 -15.37
CA ARG A 166 -22.57 -25.33 -16.16
C ARG A 166 -22.85 -26.54 -15.26
N ILE A 167 -21.98 -26.82 -14.30
CA ILE A 167 -22.17 -27.91 -13.32
C ILE A 167 -23.39 -27.63 -12.43
N TYR A 168 -23.52 -26.42 -11.90
CA TYR A 168 -24.67 -26.02 -11.08
C TYR A 168 -25.99 -26.20 -11.83
N LYS A 169 -26.08 -25.76 -13.09
CA LYS A 169 -27.30 -25.97 -13.90
C LYS A 169 -27.63 -27.45 -14.13
N LYS A 170 -26.61 -28.29 -14.34
CA LYS A 170 -26.80 -29.74 -14.47
C LYS A 170 -27.32 -30.34 -13.16
N LEU A 171 -26.69 -30.02 -12.04
CA LEU A 171 -27.12 -30.48 -10.71
C LEU A 171 -28.53 -30.00 -10.37
N GLU A 172 -28.89 -28.77 -10.74
CA GLU A 172 -30.23 -28.23 -10.55
C GLU A 172 -31.27 -28.99 -11.39
N SER A 173 -30.94 -29.29 -12.66
CA SER A 173 -31.79 -30.11 -13.54
C SER A 173 -31.97 -31.53 -12.99
N GLU A 174 -30.90 -32.19 -12.56
CA GLU A 174 -30.95 -33.53 -11.97
C GLU A 174 -31.77 -33.55 -10.67
N LEU A 175 -31.63 -32.52 -9.85
CA LEU A 175 -32.42 -32.37 -8.63
C LEU A 175 -33.90 -32.16 -8.95
N HIS A 176 -34.23 -31.42 -10.01
CA HIS A 176 -35.60 -31.24 -10.45
C HIS A 176 -36.19 -32.55 -11.00
N GLU A 177 -35.41 -33.30 -11.78
CA GLU A 177 -35.80 -34.62 -12.31
C GLU A 177 -36.03 -35.65 -11.20
N LYS A 178 -35.15 -35.70 -10.19
CA LYS A 178 -35.33 -36.58 -9.01
C LYS A 178 -36.56 -36.19 -8.19
N LYS A 179 -36.83 -34.89 -8.00
CA LYS A 179 -38.06 -34.43 -7.33
C LYS A 179 -39.30 -34.85 -8.11
N LYS A 180 -39.27 -34.74 -9.44
CA LYS A 180 -40.37 -35.19 -10.31
C LYS A 180 -40.57 -36.71 -10.19
N SER A 181 -39.50 -37.50 -10.30
CA SER A 181 -39.57 -38.96 -10.15
C SER A 181 -40.08 -39.38 -8.77
N MET A 182 -39.67 -38.67 -7.70
CA MET A 182 -40.20 -38.89 -6.36
C MET A 182 -41.70 -38.60 -6.28
N ALA A 183 -42.15 -37.48 -6.84
CA ALA A 183 -43.58 -37.14 -6.90
C ALA A 183 -44.39 -38.19 -7.67
N GLU A 184 -43.89 -38.64 -8.83
CA GLU A 184 -44.52 -39.71 -9.62
C GLU A 184 -44.61 -41.03 -8.85
N LYS A 185 -43.57 -41.41 -8.08
CA LYS A 185 -43.60 -42.62 -7.24
C LYS A 185 -44.61 -42.50 -6.09
N ILE A 186 -44.73 -41.32 -5.49
CA ILE A 186 -45.73 -41.04 -4.45
C ILE A 186 -47.13 -41.13 -5.03
N GLU A 187 -47.36 -40.59 -6.22
CA GLU A 187 -48.64 -40.67 -6.91
C GLU A 187 -49.04 -42.11 -7.22
N ARG A 188 -48.11 -42.92 -7.76
CA ARG A 188 -48.35 -44.35 -7.98
C ARG A 188 -48.63 -45.10 -6.68
N ALA A 189 -47.86 -44.85 -5.63
CA ALA A 189 -48.11 -45.46 -4.33
C ALA A 189 -49.49 -45.09 -3.77
N ASN A 190 -49.92 -43.84 -3.93
CA ASN A 190 -51.27 -43.41 -3.54
C ASN A 190 -52.35 -44.14 -4.35
N GLN A 191 -52.16 -44.32 -5.66
CA GLN A 191 -53.07 -45.11 -6.49
C GLN A 191 -53.15 -46.56 -6.02
N ASP A 192 -52.01 -47.21 -5.75
CA ASP A 192 -51.96 -48.58 -5.22
C ASP A 192 -52.67 -48.69 -3.84
N TYR A 193 -52.54 -47.65 -2.99
CA TYR A 193 -53.26 -47.59 -1.71
C TYR A 193 -54.77 -47.44 -1.89
N GLU A 194 -55.22 -46.60 -2.82
CA GLU A 194 -56.64 -46.45 -3.15
C GLU A 194 -57.21 -47.77 -3.68
N GLU A 195 -56.52 -48.44 -4.61
CA GLU A 195 -56.92 -49.74 -5.13
C GLU A 195 -57.01 -50.80 -4.02
N ARG A 196 -55.97 -50.89 -3.18
CA ARG A 196 -55.98 -51.80 -2.02
C ARG A 196 -57.17 -51.52 -1.10
N ASP A 197 -57.44 -50.26 -0.77
CA ASP A 197 -58.52 -49.88 0.13
C ASP A 197 -59.90 -50.22 -0.48
N THR A 198 -60.08 -50.05 -1.79
CA THR A 198 -61.31 -50.47 -2.48
C THR A 198 -61.50 -51.99 -2.46
N LEU A 199 -60.45 -52.78 -2.70
CA LEU A 199 -60.50 -54.23 -2.63
C LEU A 199 -60.75 -54.72 -1.19
N GLN A 200 -60.17 -54.05 -0.20
CA GLN A 200 -60.36 -54.36 1.20
C GLN A 200 -61.81 -54.10 1.63
N GLN A 201 -62.41 -52.98 1.18
CA GLN A 201 -63.84 -52.70 1.39
C GLN A 201 -64.74 -53.76 0.72
N GLN A 202 -64.44 -54.17 -0.52
CA GLN A 202 -65.20 -55.22 -1.21
C GLN A 202 -65.10 -56.56 -0.48
N LEU A 203 -63.91 -56.92 0.01
CA LEU A 203 -63.68 -58.16 0.76
C LEU A 203 -64.42 -58.16 2.11
N GLU A 204 -64.46 -57.01 2.78
CA GLU A 204 -65.21 -56.85 4.03
C GLU A 204 -66.73 -56.93 3.79
N ALA A 205 -67.23 -56.32 2.72
CA ALA A 205 -68.63 -56.46 2.29
C ALA A 205 -68.99 -57.91 1.96
N LEU A 206 -68.14 -58.63 1.22
CA LEU A 206 -68.33 -60.06 0.92
C LEU A 206 -68.33 -60.92 2.19
N ARG A 207 -67.44 -60.64 3.14
CA ARG A 207 -67.42 -61.33 4.45
C ARG A 207 -68.70 -61.07 5.24
N GLN A 208 -69.22 -59.85 5.20
CA GLN A 208 -70.47 -59.51 5.87
C GLN A 208 -71.65 -60.23 5.22
N ALA A 209 -71.75 -60.22 3.88
CA ALA A 209 -72.76 -60.96 3.15
C ALA A 209 -72.70 -62.47 3.45
N ALA A 210 -71.51 -63.07 3.47
CA ALA A 210 -71.32 -64.48 3.82
C ALA A 210 -71.76 -64.80 5.26
N LYS A 211 -71.48 -63.92 6.23
CA LYS A 211 -71.97 -64.07 7.61
C LYS A 211 -73.48 -63.97 7.71
N GLU A 212 -74.09 -63.02 7.00
CA GLU A 212 -75.55 -62.88 6.96
C GLU A 212 -76.21 -64.11 6.35
N ASP A 213 -75.65 -64.64 5.26
CA ASP A 213 -76.15 -65.86 4.64
C ASP A 213 -75.95 -67.08 5.53
N GLN A 214 -74.78 -67.24 6.17
CA GLN A 214 -74.56 -68.29 7.16
C GLN A 214 -75.60 -68.22 8.29
N LYS A 215 -75.88 -67.02 8.80
CA LYS A 215 -76.90 -66.81 9.84
C LYS A 215 -78.28 -67.22 9.35
N LYS A 216 -78.68 -66.85 8.12
CA LYS A 216 -79.96 -67.30 7.53
C LYS A 216 -80.00 -68.82 7.39
N TYR A 217 -78.89 -69.47 6.99
CA TYR A 217 -78.81 -70.93 6.92
C TYR A 217 -78.97 -71.58 8.30
N GLU A 218 -78.32 -71.04 9.33
CA GLU A 218 -78.45 -71.52 10.72
C GLU A 218 -79.88 -71.34 11.25
N GLU A 219 -80.52 -70.19 10.98
CA GLU A 219 -81.92 -69.93 11.34
C GLU A 219 -82.86 -70.93 10.64
N ASN A 220 -82.68 -71.15 9.34
CA ASN A 220 -83.44 -72.14 8.57
C ASN A 220 -83.21 -73.56 9.08
N PHE A 221 -81.95 -73.93 9.36
CA PHE A 221 -81.60 -75.25 9.89
C PHE A 221 -82.20 -75.48 11.28
N ALA A 222 -82.12 -74.49 12.17
CA ALA A 222 -82.74 -74.54 13.49
C ALA A 222 -84.27 -74.66 13.40
N SER A 223 -84.90 -73.98 12.45
CA SER A 223 -86.34 -74.12 12.20
C SER A 223 -86.71 -75.53 11.73
N ILE A 224 -85.94 -76.10 10.80
CA ILE A 224 -86.11 -77.49 10.32
C ILE A 224 -85.87 -78.49 11.47
N GLU A 225 -84.83 -78.28 12.28
CA GLU A 225 -84.52 -79.12 13.42
C GLU A 225 -85.64 -79.07 14.47
N ALA A 226 -86.16 -77.89 14.78
CA ALA A 226 -87.31 -77.73 15.68
C ALA A 226 -88.55 -78.45 15.14
N ALA A 227 -88.84 -78.36 13.83
CA ALA A 227 -89.92 -79.12 13.21
C ALA A 227 -89.69 -80.63 13.30
N MET A 228 -88.47 -81.12 13.04
CA MET A 228 -88.12 -82.54 13.21
C MET A 228 -88.24 -83.01 14.66
N GLN A 229 -87.83 -82.18 15.63
CA GLN A 229 -87.98 -82.49 17.06
C GLN A 229 -89.46 -82.57 17.43
N GLN A 230 -90.31 -81.69 16.91
CA GLN A 230 -91.77 -81.79 17.07
C GLN A 230 -92.29 -83.11 16.47
N PHE A 231 -91.91 -83.47 15.24
CA PHE A 231 -92.29 -84.75 14.64
C PHE A 231 -91.80 -85.95 15.46
N LYS A 232 -90.55 -85.93 15.92
CA LYS A 232 -89.98 -86.98 16.77
C LYS A 232 -90.72 -87.08 18.10
N HIS A 233 -91.03 -85.95 18.74
CA HIS A 233 -91.76 -85.92 20.00
C HIS A 233 -93.17 -86.49 19.85
N VAL A 234 -93.91 -86.10 18.80
CA VAL A 234 -95.21 -86.68 18.46
C VAL A 234 -95.11 -88.19 18.22
N ARG A 235 -94.12 -88.62 17.43
CA ARG A 235 -93.88 -90.04 17.14
C ARG A 235 -93.50 -90.84 18.40
N ASP A 236 -92.64 -90.30 19.25
CA ASP A 236 -92.18 -90.96 20.48
C ASP A 236 -93.31 -90.99 21.52
N GLN A 237 -94.15 -89.96 21.60
CA GLN A 237 -95.39 -89.94 22.40
C GLN A 237 -96.37 -91.00 21.89
N GLN A 238 -96.50 -91.16 20.57
CA GLN A 238 -97.32 -92.20 19.95
C GLN A 238 -96.77 -93.61 20.25
N LEU A 239 -95.45 -93.81 20.17
CA LEU A 239 -94.77 -95.06 20.54
C LEU A 239 -94.86 -95.37 22.04
N GLN A 240 -94.80 -94.36 22.91
CA GLN A 240 -94.99 -94.54 24.35
C GLN A 240 -96.44 -94.93 24.70
N SER A 241 -97.43 -94.35 24.01
CA SER A 241 -98.84 -94.75 24.17
C SER A 241 -99.11 -96.19 23.70
N MET A 242 -98.35 -96.68 22.70
CA MET A 242 -98.39 -98.09 22.28
C MET A 242 -97.66 -99.01 23.28
N LYS A 243 -96.52 -98.58 23.84
CA LYS A 243 -95.75 -99.36 24.82
C LYS A 243 -96.46 -99.52 26.17
N SER A 244 -97.35 -98.60 26.57
CA SER A 244 -98.13 -98.73 27.81
C SER A 244 -99.31 -99.72 27.72
N THR A 245 -99.51 -100.41 26.59
CA THR A 245 -100.66 -101.32 26.37
C THR A 245 -100.28 -102.81 26.31
N ILE A 246 -99.00 -103.20 26.38
CA ILE A 246 -98.61 -104.61 26.31
C ILE A 246 -97.58 -104.96 27.39
N THR A 247 -98.08 -105.68 28.41
CA THR A 247 -97.34 -106.24 29.55
C THR A 247 -96.89 -107.70 29.29
N ASN A 248 -95.59 -107.99 29.52
CA ASN A 248 -94.92 -109.21 30.06
C ASN A 248 -95.20 -110.63 29.44
N PRO A 249 -94.41 -111.71 29.74
CA PRO A 249 -92.96 -111.93 29.91
C PRO A 249 -92.43 -113.18 29.10
N ALA A 250 -91.19 -113.64 29.37
CA ALA A 250 -90.61 -115.00 29.18
C ALA A 250 -89.63 -115.33 28.01
N ALA A 251 -88.34 -115.43 28.37
CA ALA A 251 -87.42 -116.57 28.27
C ALA A 251 -87.26 -117.46 26.99
N THR A 252 -86.00 -117.49 26.49
CA THR A 252 -85.14 -118.67 26.14
C THR A 252 -84.75 -118.95 24.66
N ARG A 253 -83.43 -118.87 24.40
CA ARG A 253 -82.49 -119.62 23.50
C ARG A 253 -82.47 -119.52 21.95
N GLY A 254 -81.25 -119.26 21.45
CA GLY A 254 -80.65 -119.76 20.19
C GLY A 254 -80.07 -118.64 19.29
N GLY A 255 -78.77 -118.29 19.36
CA GLY A 255 -77.69 -118.61 18.37
C GLY A 255 -77.70 -117.65 17.15
N ASP A 256 -76.66 -117.01 16.62
CA ASP A 256 -75.19 -117.12 16.63
C ASP A 256 -74.56 -115.85 15.98
N ARG A 257 -73.29 -115.57 16.32
CA ARG A 257 -72.22 -114.76 15.66
C ARG A 257 -72.09 -113.22 15.75
N GLY A 258 -71.20 -112.81 16.67
CA GLY A 258 -69.97 -111.99 16.45
C GLY A 258 -70.12 -110.46 16.41
N GLY A 259 -69.34 -109.61 17.09
CA GLY A 259 -68.17 -109.78 17.94
C GLY A 259 -67.43 -108.43 18.11
N TYR A 260 -67.30 -107.98 19.37
CA TYR A 260 -66.30 -107.09 20.03
C TYR A 260 -66.15 -105.58 19.64
N HIS A 261 -66.32 -104.59 20.54
CA HIS A 261 -65.53 -104.16 21.75
C HIS A 261 -64.37 -103.21 21.34
N GLU A 262 -64.04 -102.06 21.94
CA GLU A 262 -64.45 -101.31 23.14
C GLU A 262 -63.95 -99.84 23.01
N SER A 263 -64.63 -98.93 23.71
CA SER A 263 -64.11 -97.64 24.19
C SER A 263 -63.23 -97.86 25.45
N PRO A 264 -62.88 -96.86 26.29
CA PRO A 264 -62.22 -95.56 26.13
C PRO A 264 -60.99 -95.45 27.11
N PRO A 265 -60.73 -94.37 27.88
CA PRO A 265 -59.81 -93.22 27.69
C PRO A 265 -58.71 -93.22 28.82
N PRO A 266 -58.20 -92.11 29.44
CA PRO A 266 -58.07 -90.67 29.12
C PRO A 266 -56.66 -90.04 29.42
N SER A 267 -56.57 -88.72 29.18
CA SER A 267 -55.82 -87.68 29.94
C SER A 267 -54.27 -87.58 29.94
N SER A 268 -53.81 -86.39 29.52
CA SER A 268 -52.52 -85.70 29.78
C SER A 268 -52.18 -85.61 31.28
N PRO A 269 -50.95 -85.28 31.79
CA PRO A 269 -50.13 -84.11 31.38
C PRO A 269 -48.58 -84.12 31.64
N LEU A 270 -47.90 -83.04 31.19
CA LEU A 270 -46.75 -82.33 31.81
C LEU A 270 -45.41 -83.04 32.15
N ASN A 271 -44.32 -82.47 31.59
CA ASN A 271 -43.12 -81.89 32.26
C ASN A 271 -41.72 -82.46 31.94
N SER A 272 -40.85 -81.52 31.56
CA SER A 272 -39.38 -81.37 31.68
C SER A 272 -38.47 -82.55 32.13
N LYS A 273 -37.35 -82.79 31.42
CA LYS A 273 -35.95 -82.43 31.82
C LYS A 273 -34.86 -83.17 31.01
N LYS A 274 -33.91 -82.37 30.51
CA LYS A 274 -32.42 -82.44 30.56
C LYS A 274 -31.63 -83.69 30.09
N GLY A 275 -30.55 -83.37 29.36
CA GLY A 275 -29.29 -84.12 29.17
C GLY A 275 -28.95 -84.19 27.67
N ALA A 276 -28.08 -83.39 27.05
CA ALA A 276 -26.67 -83.05 27.31
C ALA A 276 -25.74 -84.28 27.35
N HIS A 277 -25.02 -84.55 26.26
CA HIS A 277 -23.63 -85.03 26.11
C HIS A 277 -23.27 -84.89 24.61
N SER A 278 -22.29 -84.03 24.21
CA SER A 278 -20.85 -84.34 24.04
C SER A 278 -20.62 -85.30 22.85
N ALA A 279 -19.75 -85.14 21.85
CA ALA A 279 -18.47 -84.46 21.64
C ALA A 279 -18.20 -84.47 20.11
N ALA A 280 -17.69 -83.41 19.48
CA ALA A 280 -16.27 -83.09 19.22
C ALA A 280 -15.68 -83.68 17.91
N GLY A 281 -14.97 -82.79 17.18
CA GLY A 281 -13.99 -83.09 16.13
C GLY A 281 -14.60 -83.22 14.73
N GLY A 282 -14.12 -82.58 13.67
CA GLY A 282 -12.88 -81.84 13.46
C GLY A 282 -12.51 -81.97 11.97
N ASN A 283 -12.57 -80.85 11.27
CA ASN A 283 -11.81 -80.43 10.08
C ASN A 283 -11.31 -81.41 8.98
N ASN A 284 -11.61 -80.98 7.76
CA ASN A 284 -10.74 -80.81 6.57
C ASN A 284 -10.87 -81.79 5.38
N ASN A 285 -11.46 -81.21 4.33
CA ASN A 285 -10.96 -81.05 2.96
C ASN A 285 -10.75 -82.24 2.01
N ALA A 286 -11.38 -82.02 0.84
CA ALA A 286 -10.84 -82.16 -0.50
C ALA A 286 -10.99 -83.51 -1.23
N ASN A 287 -11.73 -83.38 -2.33
CA ASN A 287 -11.48 -84.00 -3.63
C ASN A 287 -11.85 -85.48 -3.76
N GLU A 288 -12.92 -85.77 -4.51
CA GLU A 288 -12.79 -86.75 -5.58
C GLU A 288 -13.85 -86.60 -6.67
N SER A 289 -13.33 -86.63 -7.89
CA SER A 289 -14.02 -86.51 -9.15
C SER A 289 -14.71 -87.81 -9.53
N ARG A 290 -15.86 -87.67 -10.16
CA ARG A 290 -16.52 -88.67 -11.03
C ARG A 290 -15.51 -89.50 -11.85
N HIS A 291 -15.71 -90.82 -11.89
CA HIS A 291 -16.07 -91.52 -13.14
C HIS A 291 -16.58 -92.95 -12.90
N SER A 292 -17.57 -93.30 -13.72
CA SER A 292 -18.25 -94.58 -13.86
C SER A 292 -17.36 -95.66 -14.47
N ASN A 293 -17.55 -96.93 -14.10
CA ASN A 293 -17.91 -98.01 -15.04
C ASN A 293 -18.23 -99.33 -14.31
N ASN A 294 -19.21 -100.04 -14.87
CA ASN A 294 -19.76 -101.33 -14.48
C ASN A 294 -18.78 -102.51 -14.66
N ASP A 295 -18.93 -103.55 -13.82
CA ASP A 295 -19.17 -104.96 -14.20
C ASP A 295 -19.25 -105.80 -12.91
N GLU A 296 -20.44 -106.31 -12.57
CA GLU A 296 -20.95 -107.66 -12.86
C GLU A 296 -20.60 -108.72 -11.79
N ASN A 297 -21.69 -109.29 -11.24
CA ASN A 297 -21.90 -110.61 -10.61
C ASN A 297 -21.77 -110.81 -9.08
N SER A 298 -22.97 -111.05 -8.50
CA SER A 298 -23.31 -111.99 -7.40
C SER A 298 -23.44 -111.42 -5.97
N PRO A 299 -24.35 -111.92 -5.12
CA PRO A 299 -25.76 -112.36 -5.30
C PRO A 299 -26.76 -111.46 -4.53
N HIS A 300 -27.98 -111.33 -5.04
CA HIS A 300 -28.92 -110.23 -4.75
C HIS A 300 -29.99 -110.54 -3.68
N ASP A 301 -29.70 -111.39 -2.68
CA ASP A 301 -30.72 -111.78 -1.68
C ASP A 301 -30.61 -111.03 -0.34
N ASP A 302 -29.47 -110.39 -0.03
CA ASP A 302 -29.26 -109.65 1.23
C ASP A 302 -29.77 -108.18 1.17
N ASP A 303 -29.74 -107.56 -0.02
CA ASP A 303 -30.24 -106.18 -0.22
C ASP A 303 -31.77 -106.10 -0.14
N GLU A 304 -32.48 -107.19 -0.49
CA GLU A 304 -33.94 -107.22 -0.45
C GLU A 304 -34.45 -107.30 0.99
N THR A 305 -33.73 -108.00 1.88
CA THR A 305 -34.02 -108.00 3.32
C THR A 305 -33.73 -106.66 3.98
N ASP A 306 -32.63 -106.00 3.60
CA ASP A 306 -32.26 -104.69 4.16
C ASP A 306 -33.21 -103.58 3.68
N LEU A 307 -33.66 -103.62 2.41
CA LEU A 307 -34.68 -102.71 1.88
C LEU A 307 -36.04 -102.95 2.54
N GLN A 308 -36.40 -104.21 2.80
CA GLN A 308 -37.65 -104.54 3.46
C GLN A 308 -37.66 -104.09 4.93
N ASP A 309 -36.55 -104.25 5.64
CA ASP A 309 -36.37 -103.79 7.02
C ASP A 309 -36.43 -102.26 7.13
N VAL A 310 -35.86 -101.53 6.15
CA VAL A 310 -35.96 -100.07 6.07
C VAL A 310 -37.39 -99.62 5.75
N VAL A 311 -38.10 -100.34 4.87
CA VAL A 311 -39.50 -100.07 4.53
C VAL A 311 -40.42 -100.32 5.73
N ASP A 312 -40.17 -101.37 6.51
CA ASP A 312 -40.97 -101.69 7.69
C ASP A 312 -40.68 -100.73 8.86
N GLN A 313 -39.43 -100.28 9.03
CA GLN A 313 -39.09 -99.17 9.92
C GLN A 313 -39.76 -97.85 9.49
N LEU A 314 -39.85 -97.59 8.18
CA LEU A 314 -40.53 -96.40 7.65
C LEU A 314 -42.06 -96.47 7.82
N LYS A 315 -42.68 -97.65 7.68
CA LYS A 315 -44.10 -97.87 7.99
C LYS A 315 -44.38 -97.68 9.48
N GLU A 316 -43.50 -98.15 10.35
CA GLU A 316 -43.61 -97.99 11.81
C GLU A 316 -43.44 -96.53 12.24
N ALA A 317 -42.48 -95.80 11.66
CA ALA A 317 -42.22 -94.39 11.98
C ALA A 317 -43.26 -93.42 11.41
N THR A 318 -43.86 -93.72 10.25
CA THR A 318 -44.81 -92.82 9.57
C THR A 318 -46.28 -93.19 9.80
N GLY A 319 -46.57 -94.41 10.25
CA GLY A 319 -47.92 -94.89 10.55
C GLY A 319 -48.81 -95.15 9.33
N ILE A 320 -48.25 -95.17 8.12
CA ILE A 320 -48.97 -95.37 6.85
C ILE A 320 -48.69 -96.79 6.33
N GLN A 321 -49.73 -97.62 6.23
CA GLN A 321 -49.60 -99.03 5.85
C GLN A 321 -49.54 -99.26 4.33
N ASP A 322 -49.93 -98.27 3.53
CA ASP A 322 -49.98 -98.34 2.07
C ASP A 322 -48.69 -97.82 1.43
N LEU A 323 -47.97 -98.72 0.74
CA LEU A 323 -46.64 -98.49 0.17
C LEU A 323 -46.68 -97.42 -0.94
N ASP A 324 -47.74 -97.38 -1.73
CA ASP A 324 -47.88 -96.42 -2.85
C ASP A 324 -48.11 -94.99 -2.35
N VAL A 325 -48.87 -94.86 -1.26
CA VAL A 325 -49.11 -93.56 -0.61
C VAL A 325 -47.84 -93.05 0.09
N LEU A 326 -47.06 -93.95 0.69
CA LEU A 326 -45.77 -93.63 1.29
C LEU A 326 -44.77 -93.18 0.21
N TYR A 327 -44.68 -93.93 -0.89
CA TYR A 327 -43.83 -93.59 -2.04
C TYR A 327 -44.17 -92.21 -2.60
N HIS A 328 -45.45 -91.90 -2.85
CA HIS A 328 -45.84 -90.59 -3.36
C HIS A 328 -45.60 -89.43 -2.38
N LYS A 329 -45.72 -89.67 -1.06
CA LYS A 329 -45.38 -88.65 -0.06
C LYS A 329 -43.87 -88.42 0.03
N PHE A 330 -43.07 -89.49 -0.04
CA PHE A 330 -41.62 -89.40 -0.09
C PHE A 330 -41.15 -88.74 -1.37
N LEU A 331 -41.72 -89.07 -2.52
CA LEU A 331 -41.40 -88.44 -3.80
C LEU A 331 -41.69 -86.94 -3.76
N LYS A 332 -42.83 -86.52 -3.20
CA LYS A 332 -43.13 -85.09 -3.00
C LYS A 332 -42.18 -84.41 -2.01
N ALA A 333 -41.77 -85.11 -0.95
CA ALA A 333 -40.79 -84.60 0.00
C ALA A 333 -39.38 -84.51 -0.61
N GLU A 334 -39.03 -85.44 -1.50
CA GLU A 334 -37.78 -85.48 -2.25
C GLU A 334 -37.74 -84.36 -3.30
N GLU A 335 -38.81 -84.19 -4.08
CA GLU A 335 -38.97 -83.07 -5.00
C GLU A 335 -38.88 -81.72 -4.27
N HIS A 336 -39.52 -81.60 -3.10
CA HIS A 336 -39.43 -80.41 -2.27
C HIS A 336 -38.02 -80.17 -1.71
N ASN A 337 -37.36 -81.21 -1.23
CA ASN A 337 -35.97 -81.14 -0.75
C ASN A 337 -35.00 -80.80 -1.88
N PHE A 338 -35.20 -81.35 -3.07
CA PHE A 338 -34.40 -81.03 -4.25
C PHE A 338 -34.59 -79.57 -4.67
N SER A 339 -35.83 -79.07 -4.63
CA SER A 339 -36.11 -77.65 -4.86
C SER A 339 -35.45 -76.75 -3.82
N MET A 340 -35.43 -77.16 -2.53
CA MET A 340 -34.77 -76.40 -1.47
C MET A 340 -33.26 -76.44 -1.58
N TYR A 341 -32.69 -77.57 -2.01
CA TYR A 341 -31.26 -77.69 -2.27
C TYR A 341 -30.82 -76.76 -3.42
N ASN A 342 -31.60 -76.71 -4.50
CA ASN A 342 -31.33 -75.77 -5.61
C ASN A 342 -31.45 -74.31 -5.15
N PHE A 343 -32.47 -73.98 -4.36
CA PHE A 343 -32.65 -72.64 -3.82
C PHE A 343 -31.51 -72.23 -2.87
N VAL A 344 -31.05 -73.14 -2.00
CA VAL A 344 -29.91 -72.91 -1.12
C VAL A 344 -28.63 -72.70 -1.93
N ASN A 345 -28.42 -73.47 -3.01
CA ASN A 345 -27.29 -73.28 -3.89
C ASN A 345 -27.35 -71.95 -4.64
N GLU A 346 -28.52 -71.55 -5.14
CA GLU A 346 -28.73 -70.23 -5.76
C GLU A 346 -28.42 -69.10 -4.76
N LEU A 347 -28.96 -69.16 -3.55
CA LEU A 347 -28.67 -68.18 -2.50
C LEU A 347 -27.18 -68.15 -2.11
N ASN A 348 -26.51 -69.29 -2.04
CA ASN A 348 -25.07 -69.33 -1.77
C ASN A 348 -24.26 -68.68 -2.91
N THR A 349 -24.65 -68.90 -4.18
CA THR A 349 -24.00 -68.24 -5.31
C THR A 349 -24.25 -66.73 -5.35
N GLU A 350 -25.46 -66.29 -4.95
CA GLU A 350 -25.79 -64.87 -4.82
C GLU A 350 -25.01 -64.23 -3.65
N GLN A 351 -24.86 -64.94 -2.55
CA GLN A 351 -24.04 -64.49 -1.41
C GLN A 351 -22.58 -64.31 -1.81
N GLU A 352 -21.97 -65.26 -2.53
CA GLU A 352 -20.59 -65.12 -3.03
C GLU A 352 -20.44 -63.93 -3.98
N GLN A 353 -21.43 -63.67 -4.86
CA GLN A 353 -21.42 -62.50 -5.73
C GLN A 353 -21.47 -61.19 -4.94
N LEU A 354 -22.39 -61.08 -3.98
CA LEU A 354 -22.51 -59.89 -3.14
C LEU A 354 -21.28 -59.64 -2.28
N GLU A 355 -20.67 -60.70 -1.72
CA GLU A 355 -19.41 -60.59 -0.98
C GLU A 355 -18.25 -60.13 -1.88
N GLY A 356 -18.21 -60.58 -3.13
CA GLY A 356 -17.27 -60.12 -4.16
C GLY A 356 -17.45 -58.63 -4.49
N GLU A 357 -18.70 -58.18 -4.70
CA GLU A 357 -19.01 -56.77 -4.95
C GLU A 357 -18.65 -55.87 -3.76
N ILE A 358 -18.95 -56.32 -2.54
CA ILE A 358 -18.54 -55.62 -1.31
C ILE A 358 -17.01 -55.53 -1.21
N GLY A 359 -16.29 -56.59 -1.59
CA GLY A 359 -14.83 -56.60 -1.65
C GLY A 359 -14.29 -55.57 -2.63
N GLN A 360 -14.84 -55.52 -3.84
CA GLN A 360 -14.45 -54.55 -4.86
C GLN A 360 -14.75 -53.10 -4.46
N LEU A 361 -15.93 -52.85 -3.88
CA LEU A 361 -16.30 -51.51 -3.39
C LEU A 361 -15.40 -51.06 -2.24
N LYS A 362 -15.07 -51.95 -1.29
CA LYS A 362 -14.11 -51.65 -0.21
C LYS A 362 -12.71 -51.36 -0.75
N GLN A 363 -12.27 -52.07 -1.79
CA GLN A 363 -10.97 -51.83 -2.42
C GLN A 363 -10.93 -50.52 -3.21
N GLN A 364 -12.04 -50.13 -3.85
CA GLN A 364 -12.16 -48.82 -4.50
C GLN A 364 -12.15 -47.68 -3.47
N LEU A 365 -12.80 -47.86 -2.33
CA LEU A 365 -12.80 -46.89 -1.22
C LEU A 365 -11.42 -46.76 -0.56
N ALA A 366 -10.70 -47.87 -0.38
CA ALA A 366 -9.33 -47.86 0.17
C ALA A 366 -8.27 -47.43 -0.87
N GLY A 367 -8.58 -47.56 -2.16
CA GLY A 367 -7.70 -47.29 -3.29
C GLY A 367 -7.59 -45.81 -3.70
N GLU A 368 -8.33 -44.90 -3.06
CA GLU A 368 -8.21 -43.47 -3.33
C GLU A 368 -6.87 -42.92 -2.81
N LYS A 369 -5.83 -43.07 -3.62
CA LYS A 369 -4.56 -42.31 -3.53
C LYS A 369 -4.76 -40.79 -3.49
N GLY A 370 -5.97 -40.31 -3.80
CA GLY A 370 -6.38 -38.90 -3.66
C GLY A 370 -6.43 -38.41 -2.21
N ASP A 371 -6.61 -39.28 -1.22
CA ASP A 371 -6.78 -38.87 0.17
C ASP A 371 -5.48 -38.41 0.83
N ALA A 372 -4.34 -38.98 0.43
CA ALA A 372 -3.03 -38.52 0.88
C ALA A 372 -2.61 -37.20 0.22
N GLN A 373 -2.93 -37.03 -1.07
CA GLN A 373 -2.66 -35.79 -1.80
C GLN A 373 -3.56 -34.65 -1.35
N ARG A 374 -4.86 -34.89 -1.10
CA ARG A 374 -5.76 -33.90 -0.50
C ARG A 374 -5.29 -33.47 0.88
N ARG A 375 -4.86 -34.41 1.74
CA ARG A 375 -4.33 -34.08 3.07
C ARG A 375 -3.04 -33.27 3.02
N LYS A 376 -2.14 -33.55 2.07
CA LYS A 376 -0.94 -32.74 1.85
C LYS A 376 -1.30 -31.32 1.40
N MET A 377 -2.18 -31.19 0.42
CA MET A 377 -2.63 -29.89 -0.09
C MET A 377 -3.38 -29.06 0.97
N LEU A 378 -4.21 -29.70 1.79
CA LEU A 378 -4.87 -29.04 2.92
C LEU A 378 -3.84 -28.53 3.94
N LYS A 379 -2.82 -29.34 4.27
CA LYS A 379 -1.77 -28.94 5.20
C LYS A 379 -0.91 -27.79 4.66
N GLU A 380 -0.64 -27.79 3.35
CA GLU A 380 0.07 -26.69 2.67
C GLU A 380 -0.76 -25.41 2.69
N LEU A 381 -2.06 -25.48 2.37
CA LEU A 381 -2.97 -24.34 2.43
C LEU A 381 -3.17 -23.81 3.85
N GLU A 382 -3.23 -24.69 4.86
CA GLU A 382 -3.29 -24.30 6.27
C GLU A 382 -2.02 -23.56 6.71
N ASN A 383 -0.84 -24.02 6.26
CA ASN A 383 0.41 -23.34 6.56
C ASN A 383 0.50 -21.98 5.86
N GLU A 384 0.04 -21.89 4.62
CA GLU A 384 0.00 -20.62 3.86
C GLU A 384 -1.01 -19.63 4.48
N LEU A 385 -2.15 -20.12 4.95
CA LEU A 385 -3.12 -19.34 5.71
C LEU A 385 -2.49 -18.82 7.02
N ALA A 386 -1.82 -19.67 7.79
CA ALA A 386 -1.17 -19.26 9.03
C ALA A 386 -0.07 -18.21 8.79
N GLN A 387 0.72 -18.35 7.74
CA GLN A 387 1.74 -17.37 7.38
C GLN A 387 1.13 -16.02 6.95
N THR A 388 0.07 -16.04 6.14
CA THR A 388 -0.60 -14.82 5.68
C THR A 388 -1.35 -14.12 6.82
N GLU A 389 -1.97 -14.87 7.74
CA GLU A 389 -2.55 -14.33 8.97
C GLU A 389 -1.48 -13.67 9.84
N GLN A 390 -0.34 -14.32 10.05
CA GLN A 390 0.77 -13.75 10.82
C GLN A 390 1.33 -12.46 10.18
N GLN A 391 1.48 -12.44 8.86
CA GLN A 391 1.91 -11.23 8.14
C GLN A 391 0.89 -10.10 8.27
N THR A 392 -0.40 -10.44 8.18
CA THR A 392 -1.49 -9.47 8.35
C THR A 392 -1.49 -8.90 9.76
N GLU A 393 -1.32 -9.73 10.78
CA GLU A 393 -1.25 -9.29 12.17
C GLU A 393 -0.06 -8.35 12.40
N ARG A 394 1.12 -8.68 11.87
CA ARG A 394 2.30 -7.79 11.92
C ARG A 394 2.04 -6.44 11.26
N LEU A 395 1.50 -6.42 10.04
CA LEU A 395 1.19 -5.18 9.33
C LEU A 395 0.12 -4.34 10.05
N THR A 396 -0.87 -4.99 10.67
CA THR A 396 -1.88 -4.26 11.46
C THR A 396 -1.28 -3.64 12.71
N SER A 397 -0.37 -4.34 13.40
CA SER A 397 0.37 -3.83 14.56
C SER A 397 1.25 -2.63 14.18
N ASP A 398 2.00 -2.74 13.07
CA ASP A 398 2.84 -1.64 12.58
C ASP A 398 2.00 -0.42 12.17
N THR A 399 0.87 -0.64 11.51
CA THR A 399 -0.06 0.44 11.13
C THR A 399 -0.65 1.12 12.36
N GLN A 400 -1.00 0.35 13.40
CA GLN A 400 -1.51 0.88 14.66
C GLN A 400 -0.45 1.76 15.36
N ARG A 401 0.80 1.29 15.42
CA ARG A 401 1.91 2.06 15.97
C ARG A 401 2.17 3.36 15.19
N GLN A 402 2.08 3.32 13.86
CA GLN A 402 2.20 4.51 13.03
C GLN A 402 1.06 5.52 13.26
N ARG A 403 -0.18 5.05 13.46
CA ARG A 403 -1.31 5.92 13.83
C ARG A 403 -1.11 6.59 15.19
N GLU A 404 -0.60 5.86 16.18
CA GLU A 404 -0.28 6.43 17.49
C GLU A 404 0.79 7.53 17.38
N ASN A 405 1.86 7.28 16.61
CA ASN A 405 2.88 8.29 16.34
C ASN A 405 2.30 9.52 15.62
N LEU A 406 1.44 9.33 14.62
CA LEU A 406 0.77 10.43 13.92
C LEU A 406 -0.14 11.25 14.84
N SER A 407 -0.83 10.60 15.79
CA SER A 407 -1.63 11.29 16.81
C SER A 407 -0.78 12.20 17.69
N VAL A 408 0.41 11.72 18.12
CA VAL A 408 1.36 12.53 18.89
C VAL A 408 1.87 13.72 18.06
N ILE A 409 2.30 13.47 16.82
CA ILE A 409 2.81 14.53 15.92
C ILE A 409 1.72 15.58 15.67
N ARG A 410 0.47 15.16 15.46
CA ARG A 410 -0.69 16.04 15.30
C ARG A 410 -0.87 16.94 16.53
N GLY A 411 -0.82 16.37 17.73
CA GLY A 411 -0.94 17.13 18.99
C GLY A 411 0.16 18.18 19.14
N VAL A 412 1.42 17.78 18.94
CA VAL A 412 2.59 18.68 19.04
C VAL A 412 2.53 19.77 17.96
N THR A 413 2.13 19.43 16.73
CA THR A 413 2.02 20.40 15.64
C THR A 413 0.94 21.44 15.94
N GLN A 414 -0.20 21.03 16.50
CA GLN A 414 -1.26 21.96 16.91
C GLN A 414 -0.79 22.88 18.04
N GLU A 415 -0.06 22.35 19.03
CA GLU A 415 0.51 23.15 20.12
C GLU A 415 1.53 24.17 19.61
N LEU A 416 2.45 23.74 18.74
CA LEU A 416 3.46 24.62 18.12
C LEU A 416 2.82 25.71 17.27
N PHE A 417 1.81 25.36 16.46
CA PHE A 417 1.06 26.30 15.64
C PHE A 417 0.45 27.44 16.48
N ASN A 418 -0.16 27.09 17.61
CA ASN A 418 -0.73 28.05 18.55
C ASN A 418 0.35 28.87 19.26
N ARG A 419 1.44 28.23 19.70
CA ARG A 419 2.50 28.87 20.50
C ARG A 419 3.35 29.87 19.71
N ILE A 420 3.61 29.57 18.44
CA ILE A 420 4.39 30.43 17.53
C ILE A 420 3.49 31.56 16.96
N GLY A 421 2.17 31.48 17.16
CA GLY A 421 1.20 32.48 16.72
C GLY A 421 1.05 32.47 15.20
N CYS A 422 0.87 31.29 14.62
CA CYS A 422 0.58 31.15 13.19
C CYS A 422 -0.83 31.73 12.87
N SER A 423 -1.07 32.13 11.63
CA SER A 423 -2.35 32.75 11.26
C SER A 423 -3.47 31.71 11.18
N GLN A 424 -4.45 31.81 12.09
CA GLN A 424 -5.68 31.00 12.08
C GLN A 424 -6.52 31.24 10.83
N GLU A 425 -6.45 32.44 10.23
CA GLU A 425 -7.15 32.78 8.99
C GLU A 425 -6.53 32.03 7.80
N ALA A 426 -5.20 32.02 7.71
CA ALA A 426 -4.49 31.26 6.67
C ALA A 426 -4.74 29.75 6.80
N ALA A 427 -4.80 29.22 8.03
CA ALA A 427 -5.15 27.83 8.27
C ALA A 427 -6.61 27.53 7.86
N ARG A 428 -7.56 28.42 8.14
CA ARG A 428 -8.97 28.23 7.78
C ARG A 428 -9.18 28.24 6.26
N ASP A 429 -8.48 29.12 5.55
CA ASP A 429 -8.59 29.24 4.09
C ASP A 429 -7.96 28.05 3.34
N LEU A 430 -6.83 27.51 3.85
CA LEU A 430 -6.13 26.39 3.22
C LEU A 430 -6.67 25.01 3.65
N CYS A 431 -7.12 24.87 4.89
CA CYS A 431 -7.50 23.58 5.49
C CYS A 431 -9.01 23.42 5.73
N GLY A 432 -9.82 24.47 5.52
CA GLY A 432 -11.27 24.46 5.77
C GLY A 432 -11.67 24.41 7.25
N GLY A 433 -10.69 24.49 8.17
CA GLY A 433 -10.89 24.41 9.61
C GLY A 433 -9.66 24.87 10.39
N THR A 434 -9.83 25.12 11.70
CA THR A 434 -8.78 25.64 12.59
C THR A 434 -8.01 24.55 13.34
N GLU A 435 -8.43 23.29 13.18
CA GLU A 435 -7.82 22.14 13.84
C GLU A 435 -7.00 21.31 12.85
N CYS A 436 -5.82 20.89 13.29
CA CYS A 436 -4.94 19.99 12.58
C CYS A 436 -5.56 18.60 12.58
N ASN A 437 -5.74 17.99 11.41
CA ASN A 437 -6.21 16.63 11.20
C ASN A 437 -5.20 15.88 10.32
N GLU A 438 -5.30 14.55 10.22
CA GLU A 438 -4.35 13.73 9.43
C GLU A 438 -4.24 14.16 7.96
N MET A 439 -5.33 14.61 7.35
CA MET A 439 -5.35 15.12 5.98
C MET A 439 -4.68 16.50 5.83
N ASN A 440 -4.69 17.30 6.90
CA ASN A 440 -4.25 18.69 6.89
C ASN A 440 -2.90 18.89 7.58
N LEU A 441 -2.33 17.84 8.19
CA LEU A 441 -1.10 17.89 9.00
C LEU A 441 0.09 18.49 8.24
N ALA A 442 0.26 18.11 6.97
CA ALA A 442 1.33 18.63 6.13
C ALA A 442 1.21 20.15 5.89
N ILE A 443 -0.02 20.67 5.77
CA ILE A 443 -0.27 22.09 5.58
C ILE A 443 0.03 22.85 6.88
N PHE A 444 -0.39 22.32 8.03
CA PHE A 444 -0.08 22.90 9.34
C PHE A 444 1.44 22.95 9.60
N LEU A 445 2.18 21.89 9.28
CA LEU A 445 3.64 21.88 9.35
C LEU A 445 4.27 22.93 8.44
N GLY A 446 3.76 23.10 7.22
CA GLY A 446 4.23 24.15 6.29
C GLY A 446 3.97 25.56 6.82
N LEU A 447 2.82 25.82 7.43
CA LEU A 447 2.52 27.11 8.06
C LEU A 447 3.42 27.38 9.27
N VAL A 448 3.69 26.35 10.09
CA VAL A 448 4.66 26.43 11.20
C VAL A 448 6.07 26.71 10.67
N GLU A 449 6.50 26.06 9.61
CA GLU A 449 7.82 26.28 8.98
C GLU A 449 7.95 27.72 8.45
N GLN A 450 6.95 28.20 7.72
CA GLN A 450 6.93 29.57 7.18
C GLN A 450 7.04 30.59 8.32
N ARG A 451 6.21 30.45 9.36
CA ARG A 451 6.22 31.37 10.50
C ARG A 451 7.52 31.31 11.28
N SER A 452 8.08 30.12 11.48
CA SER A 452 9.37 29.94 12.16
C SER A 452 10.50 30.62 11.37
N THR A 453 10.47 30.51 10.05
CA THR A 453 11.43 31.17 9.14
C THR A 453 11.33 32.68 9.23
N ASP A 454 10.11 33.23 9.22
CA ASP A 454 9.89 34.68 9.36
C ASP A 454 10.46 35.23 10.67
N ILE A 455 10.26 34.50 11.78
CA ILE A 455 10.80 34.88 13.09
C ILE A 455 12.32 34.85 13.08
N LEU A 456 12.94 33.82 12.48
CA LEU A 456 14.39 33.73 12.36
C LEU A 456 14.98 34.85 11.50
N VAL A 457 14.33 35.19 10.38
CA VAL A 457 14.74 36.31 9.52
C VAL A 457 14.62 37.64 10.28
N ALA A 458 13.52 37.86 10.99
CA ALA A 458 13.33 39.06 11.80
C ALA A 458 14.39 39.17 12.91
N TYR A 459 14.72 38.07 13.59
CA TYR A 459 15.76 38.02 14.61
C TYR A 459 17.15 38.34 14.04
N ASN A 460 17.53 37.71 12.91
CA ASN A 460 18.81 37.98 12.25
C ASN A 460 18.92 39.43 11.81
N ASN A 461 17.84 40.01 11.25
CA ASN A 461 17.81 41.41 10.85
C ASN A 461 17.91 42.34 12.07
N ALA A 462 17.26 42.01 13.18
CA ALA A 462 17.35 42.77 14.43
C ALA A 462 18.79 42.74 15.00
N ALA A 463 19.43 41.57 15.02
CA ALA A 463 20.81 41.40 15.47
C ALA A 463 21.80 42.19 14.59
N GLN A 464 21.65 42.13 13.26
CA GLN A 464 22.47 42.93 12.34
C GLN A 464 22.24 44.43 12.49
N ASN A 465 20.98 44.85 12.68
CA ASN A 465 20.65 46.26 12.91
C ASN A 465 21.21 46.77 14.24
N GLU A 466 21.21 45.95 15.29
CA GLU A 466 21.84 46.29 16.56
C GLU A 466 23.36 46.42 16.43
N GLN A 467 24.01 45.49 15.72
CA GLN A 467 25.44 45.59 15.41
C GLN A 467 25.76 46.86 14.60
N ARG A 468 24.95 47.19 13.59
CA ARG A 468 25.09 48.43 12.81
C ARG A 468 24.93 49.67 13.69
N ARG A 469 23.93 49.69 14.58
CA ARG A 469 23.74 50.80 15.53
C ARG A 469 24.91 50.95 16.49
N ARG A 470 25.47 49.84 16.99
CA ARG A 470 26.67 49.86 17.84
C ARG A 470 27.90 50.38 17.09
N MET A 471 28.09 50.00 15.83
CA MET A 471 29.16 50.54 14.98
C MET A 471 28.97 52.04 14.71
N GLN A 472 27.77 52.47 14.32
CA GLN A 472 27.46 53.89 14.11
C GLN A 472 27.68 54.72 15.38
N SER A 473 27.34 54.20 16.56
CA SER A 473 27.61 54.87 17.84
C SER A 473 29.11 55.00 18.12
N ARG A 474 29.92 53.97 17.82
CA ARG A 474 31.40 54.01 17.95
C ARG A 474 32.01 55.00 16.95
N ASP A 475 31.55 55.00 15.71
CA ASP A 475 32.00 55.93 14.66
C ASP A 475 31.64 57.39 15.00
N GLU A 476 30.46 57.61 15.59
CA GLU A 476 30.06 58.95 16.02
C GLU A 476 30.84 59.43 17.25
N GLU A 477 31.17 58.53 18.19
CA GLU A 477 31.98 58.84 19.36
C GLU A 477 33.45 59.14 19.00
N THR A 478 34.03 58.37 18.07
CA THR A 478 35.38 58.66 17.53
C THR A 478 35.41 59.99 16.78
N ARG A 479 34.38 60.30 15.99
CA ARG A 479 34.25 61.60 15.32
C ARG A 479 34.16 62.76 16.32
N LYS A 480 33.32 62.67 17.35
CA LYS A 480 33.22 63.69 18.41
C LYS A 480 34.54 63.87 19.18
N ARG A 481 35.30 62.78 19.40
CA ARG A 481 36.64 62.83 20.01
C ARG A 481 37.64 63.56 19.12
N LYS A 482 37.63 63.33 17.80
CA LYS A 482 38.47 64.08 16.84
C LYS A 482 38.10 65.56 16.79
N GLU A 483 36.80 65.89 16.74
CA GLU A 483 36.31 67.27 16.77
C GLU A 483 36.72 68.00 18.08
N ARG A 484 36.62 67.33 19.25
CA ARG A 484 37.11 67.90 20.53
C ARG A 484 38.62 68.13 20.54
N ARG A 485 39.43 67.16 20.05
CA ARG A 485 40.90 67.33 19.94
C ARG A 485 41.26 68.49 19.02
N GLN A 486 40.53 68.65 17.91
CA GLN A 486 40.74 69.74 16.97
C GLN A 486 40.36 71.10 17.57
N ALA A 487 39.24 71.18 18.29
CA ALA A 487 38.83 72.39 19.00
C ALA A 487 39.80 72.78 20.12
N GLU A 488 40.31 71.79 20.87
CA GLU A 488 41.31 72.00 21.93
C GLU A 488 42.66 72.47 21.34
N ARG A 489 43.07 71.91 20.19
CA ARG A 489 44.25 72.38 19.44
C ARG A 489 44.07 73.81 18.94
N GLN A 490 42.89 74.15 18.40
CA GLN A 490 42.56 75.50 17.96
C GLN A 490 42.62 76.51 19.12
N ALA A 491 42.07 76.16 20.28
CA ALA A 491 42.11 77.00 21.47
C ALA A 491 43.54 77.23 22.00
N ARG A 492 44.42 76.22 21.95
CA ARG A 492 45.84 76.36 22.31
C ARG A 492 46.60 77.29 21.36
N ILE A 493 46.30 77.22 20.05
CA ILE A 493 46.88 78.12 19.05
C ILE A 493 46.44 79.57 19.32
N GLU A 494 45.15 79.80 19.63
CA GLU A 494 44.62 81.12 19.97
C GLU A 494 45.19 81.69 21.29
N ALA A 495 45.60 80.83 22.22
CA ALA A 495 46.26 81.21 23.47
C ALA A 495 47.76 81.56 23.31
N GLY A 496 48.32 81.48 22.10
CA GLY A 496 49.69 81.88 21.80
C GLY A 496 50.77 80.84 22.13
N GLU A 497 50.39 79.58 22.38
CA GLU A 497 51.34 78.46 22.50
C GLU A 497 51.78 77.98 21.09
N THR A 498 53.10 77.84 20.87
CA THR A 498 53.63 77.23 19.64
C THR A 498 53.39 75.72 19.65
N VAL A 499 52.44 75.26 18.85
CA VAL A 499 52.14 73.82 18.67
C VAL A 499 53.04 73.28 17.54
N PRO A 500 53.83 72.20 17.76
CA PRO A 500 54.64 71.60 16.70
C PRO A 500 53.77 71.06 15.55
N GLU A 501 54.29 71.10 14.32
CA GLU A 501 53.73 70.34 13.20
C GLU A 501 54.04 68.86 13.43
N ASP A 502 53.04 68.14 13.92
CA ASP A 502 53.07 66.69 14.02
C ASP A 502 52.59 66.11 12.69
N ASP A 503 53.53 65.97 11.76
CA ASP A 503 53.37 65.20 10.54
C ASP A 503 53.44 63.71 10.91
N GLY A 504 52.26 63.10 11.07
CA GLY A 504 52.11 61.65 11.01
C GLY A 504 51.59 61.02 12.29
N ASP A 505 50.27 61.05 12.45
CA ASP A 505 49.54 59.98 13.12
C ASP A 505 48.30 59.66 12.27
N ASP A 506 48.56 59.11 11.07
CA ASP A 506 47.72 58.03 10.56
C ASP A 506 48.02 56.77 11.40
N GLU A 507 47.85 56.83 12.73
CA GLU A 507 47.54 55.62 13.47
C GLU A 507 46.11 55.25 13.09
N GLU A 508 46.05 54.41 12.06
CA GLU A 508 45.03 53.39 11.89
C GLU A 508 44.63 52.92 13.31
N ASP A 509 43.41 53.26 13.74
CA ASP A 509 42.78 52.63 14.91
C ASP A 509 42.63 51.13 14.57
N THR A 510 43.71 50.36 14.69
CA THR A 510 43.70 48.89 14.74
C THR A 510 43.17 48.47 16.11
N ALA A 511 41.95 48.90 16.44
CA ALA A 511 41.16 48.40 17.55
C ALA A 511 40.11 47.41 17.02
N ALA A 512 40.60 46.36 16.34
CA ALA A 512 39.82 45.19 15.94
C ALA A 512 40.61 43.88 16.14
N ALA A 513 41.49 43.84 17.15
CA ALA A 513 42.17 42.63 17.58
C ALA A 513 42.16 42.51 19.11
N ASP A 514 40.98 42.63 19.73
CA ASP A 514 40.75 42.07 21.06
C ASP A 514 39.28 41.74 21.26
N LEU A 515 38.89 40.56 20.78
CA LEU A 515 38.04 39.66 21.55
C LEU A 515 38.57 38.26 21.31
N GLY A 516 39.23 37.72 22.35
CA GLY A 516 39.56 36.31 22.43
C GLY A 516 38.34 35.46 22.13
N MET A 517 38.41 34.71 21.02
CA MET A 517 37.75 33.41 20.95
C MET A 517 38.54 32.50 21.88
N SER A 518 38.11 32.41 23.14
CA SER A 518 38.38 31.25 23.96
C SER A 518 37.88 30.03 23.20
N MET A 519 38.84 29.24 22.73
CA MET A 519 38.71 27.80 22.57
C MET A 519 38.23 27.22 23.91
N ASP A 520 36.93 27.02 24.05
CA ASP A 520 36.43 25.90 24.83
C ASP A 520 35.79 24.92 23.83
N ASN A 521 36.59 23.90 23.52
CA ASN A 521 36.12 22.63 23.03
C ASN A 521 35.25 22.00 24.15
N PRO A 522 34.04 21.56 23.82
CA PRO A 522 33.67 20.22 24.23
C PRO A 522 33.37 19.40 22.98
N GLU A 523 34.07 18.28 22.89
CA GLU A 523 33.80 17.22 21.94
C GLU A 523 32.30 16.89 21.88
N SER A 524 31.69 17.05 20.71
CA SER A 524 31.08 15.93 19.97
C SER A 524 30.47 16.44 18.67
N SER A 525 30.94 15.86 17.56
CA SER A 525 30.25 15.93 16.26
C SER A 525 29.02 14.99 16.29
N PRO A 526 28.13 14.96 15.26
CA PRO A 526 28.03 15.80 14.06
C PRO A 526 26.59 16.28 13.75
N SER A 527 26.40 17.37 12.99
CA SER A 527 25.63 17.27 11.73
C SER A 527 25.65 18.55 10.91
N LYS A 528 25.71 18.32 9.60
CA LYS A 528 25.70 19.25 8.48
C LYS A 528 24.55 20.26 8.57
N THR A 529 24.85 21.55 8.70
CA THR A 529 23.94 22.62 8.25
C THR A 529 24.57 23.36 7.07
N SER A 530 23.92 23.17 5.93
CA SER A 530 24.19 23.86 4.67
C SER A 530 24.10 25.37 4.88
N LYS A 531 25.12 26.11 4.44
CA LYS A 531 25.04 27.57 4.21
C LYS A 531 23.96 27.82 3.16
N PHE A 532 22.78 28.25 3.59
CA PHE A 532 21.70 28.67 2.71
C PHE A 532 22.06 30.04 2.11
N ILE A 533 22.23 30.07 0.79
CA ILE A 533 22.48 31.27 -0.01
C ILE A 533 21.15 31.99 -0.20
N GLY A 534 21.06 33.25 0.24
CA GLY A 534 19.88 34.08 0.04
C GLY A 534 19.69 34.47 -1.42
N VAL A 535 18.52 34.16 -1.97
CA VAL A 535 18.00 34.75 -3.21
C VAL A 535 17.02 35.85 -2.82
N GLY A 536 17.25 37.06 -3.33
CA GLY A 536 16.40 38.24 -3.09
C GLY A 536 15.01 38.14 -3.77
N PRO A 537 14.09 39.07 -3.46
CA PRO A 537 12.70 38.96 -3.89
C PRO A 537 12.56 39.32 -5.37
N SER A 538 12.05 38.39 -6.18
CA SER A 538 11.50 38.70 -7.49
C SER A 538 9.98 38.71 -7.40
N VAL A 539 9.40 39.84 -7.79
CA VAL A 539 7.96 40.02 -7.97
C VAL A 539 7.55 39.29 -9.24
N GLY A 540 6.68 38.29 -9.12
CA GLY A 540 6.10 37.58 -10.25
C GLY A 540 4.98 36.67 -9.78
N HIS A 541 3.74 37.03 -10.13
CA HIS A 541 2.56 36.21 -9.89
C HIS A 541 2.60 34.88 -10.66
N ASN A 542 1.83 33.93 -10.12
CA ASN A 542 1.27 32.71 -10.68
C ASN A 542 2.05 31.39 -10.57
N THR A 543 1.43 30.51 -9.78
CA THR A 543 1.29 29.05 -9.93
C THR A 543 2.59 28.23 -9.94
N VAL A 544 2.74 27.31 -8.97
CA VAL A 544 3.01 25.87 -9.20
C VAL A 544 3.13 25.10 -7.88
N SER A 545 2.23 24.11 -7.76
CA SER A 545 2.33 22.76 -7.18
C SER A 545 3.36 22.44 -6.08
N ALA A 546 2.84 22.12 -4.89
CA ALA A 546 3.56 21.48 -3.79
C ALA A 546 3.73 19.97 -4.03
N THR A 547 4.52 19.57 -5.03
CA THR A 547 4.78 18.13 -5.30
C THR A 547 6.28 17.78 -5.36
N THR A 548 7.18 18.72 -5.04
CA THR A 548 8.63 18.52 -5.30
C THR A 548 9.51 18.46 -4.04
N LEU A 549 8.94 18.48 -2.84
CA LEU A 549 9.72 18.37 -1.60
C LEU A 549 9.16 17.29 -0.67
N VAL A 550 9.27 16.03 -1.10
CA VAL A 550 9.27 14.89 -0.19
C VAL A 550 10.61 14.18 -0.31
N ARG A 551 11.44 14.30 0.73
CA ARG A 551 12.62 13.44 0.92
C ARG A 551 12.14 12.00 1.02
N GLN A 552 12.44 11.19 0.01
CA GLN A 552 12.33 9.74 0.10
C GLN A 552 13.38 9.23 1.09
N HIS A 553 12.94 8.85 2.28
CA HIS A 553 13.68 7.96 3.16
C HIS A 553 12.92 6.64 3.31
N GLY A 554 13.56 5.55 2.88
CA GLY A 554 13.46 4.23 3.51
C GLY A 554 12.27 3.35 3.14
N LEU A 555 12.35 2.66 2.00
CA LEU A 555 11.80 1.31 1.87
C LEU A 555 12.98 0.36 1.64
N PRO A 556 13.14 -0.73 2.42
CA PRO A 556 14.25 -1.65 2.27
C PRO A 556 14.07 -2.51 1.01
N ASN A 557 15.12 -2.51 0.19
CA ASN A 557 15.29 -3.31 -1.01
C ASN A 557 15.57 -4.78 -0.63
N THR A 558 14.85 -5.69 -1.26
CA THR A 558 15.01 -7.13 -1.16
C THR A 558 15.97 -7.61 -2.26
N ASN A 559 17.23 -7.91 -1.91
CA ASN A 559 17.97 -9.04 -2.50
C ASN A 559 19.36 -9.21 -1.88
N ALA A 560 19.59 -10.33 -1.22
CA ALA A 560 20.86 -11.06 -1.21
C ALA A 560 20.61 -12.42 -0.56
N GLY A 561 20.63 -13.49 -1.37
CA GLY A 561 21.02 -14.80 -0.86
C GLY A 561 22.53 -14.81 -0.63
N ASP A 562 23.02 -15.50 0.39
CA ASP A 562 23.51 -16.87 0.27
C ASP A 562 24.06 -17.35 1.63
N ALA A 563 23.96 -18.66 1.83
CA ALA A 563 24.69 -19.53 2.75
C ALA A 563 25.30 -18.98 4.06
N GLN A 564 24.75 -19.44 5.19
CA GLN A 564 25.57 -20.14 6.19
C GLN A 564 24.70 -21.03 7.08
N ALA A 565 25.01 -22.32 7.07
CA ALA A 565 24.53 -23.30 8.00
C ALA A 565 25.07 -22.98 9.40
N ASP A 566 24.17 -22.91 10.38
CA ASP A 566 24.54 -23.17 11.76
C ASP A 566 23.46 -24.06 12.37
N THR A 567 23.88 -25.30 12.57
CA THR A 567 23.25 -26.32 13.40
C THR A 567 23.11 -25.81 14.82
N ASN A 568 21.88 -25.79 15.34
CA ASN A 568 21.63 -25.97 16.77
C ASN A 568 20.29 -26.68 16.91
N ASP A 569 20.38 -28.01 16.90
CA ASP A 569 19.45 -28.88 17.61
C ASP A 569 19.60 -28.57 19.11
N ASP A 570 18.52 -28.17 19.76
CA ASP A 570 18.30 -28.49 21.18
C ASP A 570 16.78 -28.48 21.48
N VAL A 571 16.25 -29.71 21.47
CA VAL A 571 15.33 -30.31 22.46
C VAL A 571 13.98 -29.64 22.72
N ASP A 572 12.97 -30.26 22.10
CA ASP A 572 11.65 -30.63 22.61
C ASP A 572 11.24 -30.17 24.03
N GLU A 573 10.20 -29.34 24.11
CA GLU A 573 9.16 -29.51 25.14
C GLU A 573 7.78 -29.48 24.48
N ASP A 574 7.22 -30.68 24.31
CA ASP A 574 5.83 -30.95 23.96
C ASP A 574 4.88 -30.25 24.92
N ASN A 575 4.16 -29.22 24.45
CA ASN A 575 2.89 -28.82 25.06
C ASN A 575 1.74 -29.27 24.16
N ILE A 576 1.59 -30.59 24.06
CA ILE A 576 0.43 -31.23 23.41
C ILE A 576 -0.78 -30.97 24.31
N LEU A 577 -1.49 -29.88 24.03
CA LEU A 577 -2.82 -29.67 24.57
C LEU A 577 -3.72 -30.80 24.07
N SER A 578 -4.19 -31.65 24.99
CA SER A 578 -5.09 -32.77 24.70
C SER A 578 -6.26 -32.31 23.81
N HIS A 579 -6.58 -33.11 22.78
CA HIS A 579 -7.66 -32.87 21.82
C HIS A 579 -9.02 -32.58 22.50
N GLU A 580 -9.20 -33.05 23.74
CA GLU A 580 -10.37 -32.80 24.57
C GLU A 580 -10.45 -31.35 25.08
N VAL A 581 -9.31 -30.72 25.38
CA VAL A 581 -9.24 -29.32 25.82
C VAL A 581 -9.53 -28.37 24.65
N LEU A 582 -9.02 -28.69 23.45
CA LEU A 582 -9.35 -27.99 22.21
C LEU A 582 -10.83 -28.12 21.85
N ARG A 583 -11.42 -29.31 22.06
CA ARG A 583 -12.85 -29.54 21.86
C ARG A 583 -13.71 -28.74 22.84
N GLN A 584 -13.36 -28.73 24.13
CA GLN A 584 -14.06 -27.95 25.15
C GLN A 584 -13.93 -26.43 24.93
N GLN A 585 -12.77 -25.93 24.50
CA GLN A 585 -12.61 -24.52 24.13
C GLN A 585 -13.46 -24.14 22.91
N MET A 586 -13.54 -25.03 21.91
CA MET A 586 -14.36 -24.79 20.72
C MET A 586 -15.85 -24.80 21.06
N GLU A 587 -16.28 -25.71 21.92
CA GLU A 587 -17.67 -25.83 22.38
C GLU A 587 -18.09 -24.60 23.22
N GLN A 588 -17.22 -24.12 24.12
CA GLN A 588 -17.45 -22.87 24.86
C GLN A 588 -17.52 -21.64 23.93
N ARG A 589 -16.68 -21.56 22.90
CA ARG A 589 -16.75 -20.48 21.91
C ARG A 589 -18.05 -20.51 21.10
N LEU A 590 -18.54 -21.69 20.73
CA LEU A 590 -19.81 -21.86 20.04
C LEU A 590 -21.00 -21.49 20.94
N GLN A 591 -20.95 -21.83 22.23
CA GLN A 591 -21.97 -21.44 23.20
C GLN A 591 -22.02 -19.91 23.39
N GLN A 592 -20.87 -19.26 23.57
CA GLN A 592 -20.80 -17.79 23.68
C GLN A 592 -21.32 -17.08 22.41
N LYS A 593 -21.08 -17.67 21.23
CA LYS A 593 -21.61 -17.14 19.97
C LYS A 593 -23.14 -17.25 19.91
N ARG A 594 -23.71 -18.40 20.28
CA ARG A 594 -25.17 -18.60 20.35
C ARG A 594 -25.82 -17.65 21.36
N GLU A 595 -25.23 -17.44 22.53
CA GLU A 595 -25.75 -16.50 23.53
C GLU A 595 -25.72 -15.04 23.03
N LYS A 596 -24.68 -14.63 22.28
CA LYS A 596 -24.61 -13.31 21.65
C LYS A 596 -25.69 -13.15 20.58
N ASP A 597 -25.92 -14.16 19.76
CA ASP A 597 -26.95 -14.14 18.71
C ASP A 597 -28.37 -14.12 19.31
N GLU A 598 -28.63 -14.86 20.39
CA GLU A 598 -29.90 -14.82 21.11
C GLU A 598 -30.15 -13.47 21.80
N ARG A 599 -29.11 -12.85 22.39
CA ARG A 599 -29.20 -11.48 22.94
C ARG A 599 -29.48 -10.45 21.84
N GLY A 600 -28.84 -10.59 20.68
CA GLY A 600 -29.10 -9.76 19.50
C GLY A 600 -30.53 -9.91 18.98
N GLY A 601 -31.04 -11.14 18.94
CA GLY A 601 -32.42 -11.46 18.54
C GLY A 601 -33.47 -10.92 19.51
N ARG A 602 -33.24 -11.02 20.84
CA ARG A 602 -34.11 -10.44 21.87
C ARG A 602 -34.12 -8.92 21.85
N SER A 603 -33.00 -8.27 21.54
CA SER A 603 -32.93 -6.81 21.38
C SER A 603 -33.77 -6.32 20.18
N LYS A 604 -33.66 -7.00 19.02
CA LYS A 604 -34.50 -6.71 17.85
C LYS A 604 -35.99 -6.95 18.10
N LYS A 605 -36.36 -7.97 18.90
CA LYS A 605 -37.76 -8.26 19.23
C LYS A 605 -38.38 -7.26 20.24
N ARG A 606 -37.56 -6.57 21.04
CA ARG A 606 -38.02 -5.50 21.95
C ARG A 606 -38.06 -4.11 21.29
N GLY A 607 -37.27 -3.88 20.24
CA GLY A 607 -37.24 -2.59 19.51
C GLY A 607 -38.34 -2.40 18.46
N GLY A 608 -39.05 -3.46 18.04
CA GLY A 608 -40.04 -3.42 16.95
C GLY A 608 -41.50 -3.18 17.36
N GLY A 609 -41.80 -2.92 18.64
CA GLY A 609 -43.16 -2.91 19.17
C GLY A 609 -43.79 -1.54 19.48
N GLY A 610 -43.10 -0.41 19.22
CA GLY A 610 -43.57 0.92 19.61
C GLY A 610 -43.57 1.92 18.46
N GLY A 611 -44.59 1.90 17.62
CA GLY A 611 -44.68 2.84 16.50
C GLY A 611 -45.94 2.67 15.66
N GLY A 612 -47.12 2.85 16.27
CA GLY A 612 -48.37 2.82 15.52
C GLY A 612 -49.57 3.21 16.37
N GLY A 613 -49.86 4.51 16.48
CA GLY A 613 -51.14 4.97 17.02
C GLY A 613 -51.12 6.33 17.70
N ALA A 614 -51.03 7.42 16.94
CA ALA A 614 -51.58 8.73 17.33
C ALA A 614 -51.64 9.64 16.10
N GLY A 615 -52.84 10.02 15.65
CA GLY A 615 -52.99 10.97 14.55
C GLY A 615 -54.36 11.01 13.86
N LYS A 616 -55.46 11.00 14.62
CA LYS A 616 -56.77 11.51 14.18
C LYS A 616 -57.43 12.26 15.33
N LYS A 617 -57.29 13.58 15.32
CA LYS A 617 -58.31 14.57 15.69
C LYS A 617 -57.99 15.86 14.95
#